data_AF-A0A957R4I0-F1
#
_entry.id   AF-A0A957R4I0-F1
#
_cell.length_a   1.000
_cell.length_b   1.000
_cell.length_c   1.000
_cell.angle_alpha   90.00
_cell.angle_beta   90.00
_cell.angle_gamma   90.00
#
_symmetry.space_group_name_H-M   'P 1'
#
loop_
_entity.id
_entity.type
_entity.pdbx_description
1 polymer ?
#
loop_
_entity_poly.entity_id
_entity_poly.type
_entity_poly.pdbx_seq_one_letter_code
_entity_poly.pdbx_strand_id
1 'polypeptide(L)'
;MDYESYRQAYFVRPQPEPPFAFRGLHGVALYFEAYQAAVDYYTLVLGPPVYVEGEFTRGWLLGNIWLTLFPAKTGNPTNAELHLNMETPAEAERLQA
;
A
#
# COMPACT_ATOMS: atom_id res chain seq x y z
N MET A 1 17.66 -12.44 -16.80
CA MET A 1 16.91 -13.69 -16.57
C MET A 1 15.50 -13.45 -17.08
N ASP A 2 14.95 -14.33 -17.93
CA ASP A 2 13.54 -14.22 -18.33
C ASP A 2 12.60 -14.68 -17.21
N TYR A 3 11.30 -14.37 -17.35
CA TYR A 3 10.30 -14.69 -16.32
C TYR A 3 10.21 -16.19 -16.02
N GLU A 4 10.34 -17.05 -17.05
CA GLU A 4 10.26 -18.49 -16.83
C GLU A 4 11.46 -19.02 -16.04
N SER A 5 12.66 -18.58 -16.38
CA SER A 5 13.89 -18.90 -15.65
C SER A 5 13.84 -18.42 -14.20
N TYR A 6 13.30 -17.22 -13.96
CA TYR A 6 13.07 -16.69 -12.61
C TYR A 6 12.07 -17.54 -11.83
N ARG A 7 10.94 -17.87 -12.46
CA ARG A 7 9.90 -18.69 -11.86
C ARG A 7 10.39 -20.10 -11.54
N GLN A 8 11.27 -20.68 -12.35
CA GLN A 8 11.87 -21.98 -12.07
C GLN A 8 12.87 -21.93 -10.91
N ALA A 9 13.68 -20.87 -10.83
CA ALA A 9 14.70 -20.74 -9.80
C ALA A 9 14.13 -20.46 -8.40
N TYR A 10 13.01 -19.72 -8.32
CA TYR A 10 12.56 -19.14 -7.04
C TYR A 10 11.17 -19.56 -6.56
N PHE A 11 10.34 -20.23 -7.38
CA PHE A 11 8.99 -20.63 -6.95
C PHE A 11 8.96 -22.11 -6.56
N VAL A 12 8.42 -22.39 -5.37
CA VAL A 12 8.20 -23.76 -4.89
C VAL A 12 7.16 -24.47 -5.76
N ARG A 13 7.47 -25.71 -6.17
CA ARG A 13 6.55 -26.56 -6.95
C ARG A 13 6.45 -27.99 -6.35
N PRO A 14 5.24 -28.51 -6.08
CA PRO A 14 3.96 -27.82 -6.19
C PRO A 14 3.84 -26.69 -5.16
N GLN A 15 3.02 -25.68 -5.46
CA GLN A 15 2.70 -24.64 -4.48
C GLN A 15 1.98 -25.30 -3.30
N PRO A 16 2.41 -25.08 -2.04
CA PRO A 16 1.72 -25.62 -0.88
C PRO A 16 0.28 -25.11 -0.79
N GLU A 17 -0.63 -25.94 -0.29
CA GLU A 17 -2.00 -25.52 -0.02
C GLU A 17 -2.03 -24.48 1.12
N PRO A 18 -2.63 -23.29 0.91
CA PRO A 18 -2.74 -22.30 1.97
C PRO A 18 -3.63 -22.79 3.11
N PRO A 19 -3.26 -22.56 4.39
CA PRO A 19 -4.09 -22.96 5.52
C PRO A 19 -5.40 -22.15 5.62
N PHE A 20 -5.48 -21.00 4.93
CA PHE A 20 -6.63 -20.10 4.94
C PHE A 20 -6.87 -19.51 3.56
N ALA A 21 -8.15 -19.28 3.23
CA ALA A 21 -8.58 -18.59 2.01
C ALA A 21 -8.73 -17.08 2.26
N PHE A 22 -7.64 -16.32 2.11
CA PHE A 22 -7.70 -14.87 2.14
C PHE A 22 -8.43 -14.33 0.91
N ARG A 23 -9.34 -13.36 1.10
CA ARG A 23 -10.08 -12.72 -0.01
C ARG A 23 -9.36 -11.52 -0.63
N GLY A 24 -8.39 -10.96 0.07
CA GLY A 24 -7.68 -9.76 -0.32
C GLY A 24 -7.14 -9.02 0.90
N LEU A 25 -6.65 -7.80 0.66
CA LEU A 25 -6.14 -6.91 1.69
C LEU A 25 -7.26 -5.95 2.12
N HIS A 26 -7.56 -5.89 3.41
CA HIS A 26 -8.58 -4.94 3.91
C HIS A 26 -8.02 -3.53 4.08
N GLY A 27 -6.77 -3.42 4.54
CA GLY A 27 -6.12 -2.14 4.71
C GLY A 27 -4.69 -2.26 5.18
N VAL A 28 -4.00 -1.13 5.14
CA VAL A 28 -2.64 -0.92 5.62
C VAL A 28 -2.61 0.32 6.50
N ALA A 29 -1.98 0.18 7.67
CA ALA A 29 -1.68 1.28 8.55
C ALA A 29 -0.18 1.61 8.46
N LEU A 30 0.14 2.86 8.16
CA LEU A 30 1.53 3.34 8.12
C LEU A 30 1.74 4.42 9.18
N TYR A 31 2.87 4.33 9.88
CA TYR A 31 3.20 5.20 10.99
C TYR A 31 4.41 6.05 10.62
N PHE A 32 4.27 7.37 10.67
CA PHE A 32 5.28 8.32 10.22
C PHE A 32 5.72 9.25 11.36
N GLU A 33 7.02 9.39 11.59
CA GLU A 33 7.57 10.43 12.45
C GLU A 33 7.31 11.82 11.84
N ALA A 34 7.53 11.95 10.53
CA ALA A 34 7.17 13.14 9.76
C ALA A 34 5.70 13.09 9.31
N TYR A 35 4.78 12.90 10.27
CA TYR A 35 3.36 12.64 10.00
C TYR A 35 2.70 13.66 9.08
N GLN A 36 2.83 14.96 9.38
CA GLN A 36 2.16 15.99 8.59
C GLN A 36 2.69 16.03 7.15
N ALA A 37 4.01 15.88 6.97
CA ALA A 37 4.60 15.81 5.64
C ALA A 37 4.11 14.59 4.84
N ALA A 38 3.91 13.45 5.51
CA ALA A 38 3.32 12.27 4.90
C ALA A 38 1.86 12.52 4.50
N VAL A 39 1.05 13.10 5.40
CA VAL A 39 -0.35 13.47 5.10
C VAL A 39 -0.42 14.42 3.92
N ASP A 40 0.42 15.44 3.87
CA ASP A 40 0.45 16.43 2.79
C ASP A 40 0.81 15.77 1.45
N TYR A 41 1.82 14.89 1.45
CA TYR A 41 2.23 14.12 0.27
C TYR A 41 1.09 13.22 -0.23
N TYR A 42 0.51 12.39 0.64
CA TYR A 42 -0.58 11.49 0.23
C TYR A 42 -1.84 12.26 -0.15
N THR A 43 -2.08 13.44 0.45
CA THR A 43 -3.18 14.32 0.03
C THR A 43 -2.96 14.89 -1.37
N LEU A 44 -1.72 15.25 -1.71
CA LEU A 44 -1.36 15.73 -3.04
C LEU A 44 -1.57 14.63 -4.10
N VAL A 45 -1.14 13.40 -3.81
CA VAL A 45 -1.17 12.28 -4.76
C VAL A 45 -2.56 11.66 -4.89
N LEU A 46 -3.27 11.47 -3.78
CA LEU A 46 -4.52 10.70 -3.71
C LEU A 46 -5.77 11.58 -3.56
N GLY A 47 -5.60 12.90 -3.46
CA GLY A 47 -6.66 13.81 -3.06
C GLY A 47 -6.92 13.79 -1.54
N PRO A 48 -7.94 14.51 -1.06
CA PRO A 48 -8.22 14.60 0.38
C PRO A 48 -8.58 13.25 1.00
N PRO A 49 -8.22 13.00 2.26
CA PRO A 49 -8.62 11.78 2.96
C PRO A 49 -10.15 11.73 3.13
N VAL A 50 -10.71 10.54 2.96
CA VAL A 50 -12.16 10.28 3.12
C VAL A 50 -12.53 9.88 4.54
N TYR A 51 -11.54 9.50 5.36
CA TYR A 51 -11.70 9.22 6.77
C TYR A 51 -10.75 10.11 7.59
N VAL A 52 -11.33 10.83 8.56
CA VAL A 52 -10.61 11.76 9.43
C VAL A 52 -11.12 11.54 10.84
N GLU A 53 -10.24 11.10 11.74
CA GLU A 53 -10.57 10.91 13.15
C GLU A 53 -9.55 11.66 14.02
N GLY A 54 -10.05 12.60 14.81
CA GLY A 54 -9.22 13.46 15.65
C GLY A 54 -8.11 14.19 14.87
N GLU A 55 -7.04 14.50 15.58
CA GLU A 55 -5.89 15.22 15.00
C GLU A 55 -5.01 14.32 14.13
N PHE A 56 -4.93 13.02 14.46
CA PHE A 56 -3.82 12.16 14.06
C PHE A 56 -4.19 10.94 13.21
N THR A 57 -5.44 10.84 12.76
CA THR A 57 -5.87 9.74 11.87
C THR A 57 -6.37 10.31 10.54
N ARG A 58 -5.71 9.92 9.44
CA ARG A 58 -6.14 10.25 8.07
C ARG A 58 -6.16 8.99 7.23
N GLY A 59 -7.29 8.74 6.57
CA GLY A 59 -7.54 7.52 5.80
C GLY A 59 -8.02 7.80 4.39
N TRP A 60 -7.50 7.04 3.45
CA TRP A 60 -7.91 7.01 2.04
C TRP A 60 -8.49 5.63 1.74
N LEU A 61 -9.52 5.61 0.90
CA LEU A 61 -10.06 4.38 0.35
C LEU A 61 -9.54 4.20 -1.07
N LEU A 62 -8.65 3.22 -1.27
CA LEU A 62 -8.03 2.89 -2.54
C LEU A 62 -8.70 1.65 -3.12
N GLY A 63 -9.77 1.86 -3.89
CA GLY A 63 -10.65 0.78 -4.31
C GLY A 63 -11.35 0.15 -3.09
N ASN A 64 -10.93 -1.05 -2.69
CA ASN A 64 -11.44 -1.75 -1.50
C ASN A 64 -10.43 -1.81 -0.33
N ILE A 65 -9.29 -1.13 -0.45
CA ILE A 65 -8.21 -1.15 0.54
C ILE A 65 -8.18 0.18 1.29
N TRP A 66 -8.18 0.14 2.62
CA TRP A 66 -7.90 1.31 3.43
C TRP A 66 -6.41 1.59 3.51
N LEU A 67 -5.98 2.81 3.23
CA LEU A 67 -4.67 3.32 3.60
C LEU A 67 -4.86 4.33 4.72
N THR A 68 -4.35 4.03 5.91
CA THR A 68 -4.48 4.92 7.08
C THR A 68 -3.12 5.34 7.59
N LEU A 69 -2.94 6.63 7.80
CA LEU A 69 -1.73 7.23 8.33
C LEU A 69 -1.89 7.61 9.79
N PHE A 70 -0.85 7.35 10.57
CA PHE A 70 -0.73 7.67 11.98
C PHE A 70 0.63 8.31 12.28
N PRO A 71 0.76 9.10 13.36
CA PRO A 71 2.05 9.55 13.85
C PRO A 71 2.82 8.40 14.51
N ALA A 72 4.12 8.30 14.20
CA ALA A 72 5.06 7.47 14.92
C ALA A 72 5.81 8.31 15.96
N LYS A 73 6.21 7.67 17.07
CA LYS A 73 7.09 8.31 18.06
C LYS A 73 8.53 8.43 17.56
N THR A 74 8.97 7.48 16.73
CA THR A 74 10.34 7.41 16.20
C THR A 74 10.34 6.66 14.88
N GLY A 75 11.04 7.21 13.88
CA GLY A 75 11.26 6.58 12.58
C GLY A 75 10.05 6.68 11.64
N ASN A 76 10.34 6.45 10.37
CA ASN A 76 9.35 6.24 9.32
C ASN A 76 9.34 4.74 8.94
N PRO A 77 8.32 4.26 8.20
CA PRO A 77 8.31 2.88 7.74
C PRO A 77 9.54 2.62 6.88
N THR A 78 10.31 1.60 7.21
CA THR A 78 11.46 1.13 6.44
C THR A 78 11.18 -0.30 5.98
N ASN A 79 11.65 -0.67 4.79
CA ASN A 79 11.40 -1.98 4.18
C ASN A 79 9.90 -2.33 4.04
N ALA A 80 9.06 -1.32 3.78
CA ALA A 80 7.63 -1.48 3.55
C ALA A 80 7.31 -1.12 2.10
N GLU A 81 6.60 -2.00 1.42
CA GLU A 81 6.10 -1.78 0.06
C GLU A 81 4.59 -2.01 0.03
N LEU A 82 3.86 -1.08 -0.59
CA LEU A 82 2.43 -1.24 -0.89
C LEU A 82 2.29 -1.35 -2.40
N HIS A 83 1.98 -2.55 -2.88
CA HIS A 83 1.74 -2.78 -4.29
C HIS A 83 0.26 -2.58 -4.59
N LEU A 84 -0.05 -1.61 -5.46
CA LEU A 84 -1.41 -1.31 -5.89
C LEU A 84 -1.62 -1.81 -7.31
N ASN A 85 -2.67 -2.61 -7.50
CA ASN A 85 -3.10 -3.02 -8.83
C ASN A 85 -4.07 -1.98 -9.37
N MET A 86 -3.70 -1.36 -10.49
CA MET A 86 -4.53 -0.37 -11.17
C MET A 86 -5.34 -1.05 -12.28
N GLU A 87 -6.53 -0.52 -12.56
CA GLU A 87 -7.43 -1.08 -13.58
C GLU A 87 -6.81 -1.06 -14.98
N THR A 88 -6.01 -0.04 -15.29
CA THR A 88 -5.32 0.09 -16.58
C THR A 88 -3.90 0.64 -16.39
N PRO A 89 -2.99 0.36 -17.35
CA PRO A 89 -1.67 1.00 -17.37
C PRO A 89 -1.73 2.53 -17.38
N ALA A 90 -2.71 3.12 -18.07
CA ALA A 90 -2.87 4.58 -18.15
C ALA A 90 -3.18 5.22 -16.79
N GLU A 91 -3.94 4.53 -15.92
CA GLU A 91 -4.16 5.01 -14.54
C GLU A 91 -2.86 4.95 -13.70
N ALA A 92 -2.03 3.93 -13.92
CA ALA A 92 -0.72 3.85 -13.26
C ALA A 92 0.22 4.97 -13.74
N GLU A 93 0.21 5.29 -15.04
CA GLU A 93 0.99 6.40 -15.59
C GLU A 93 0.52 7.75 -15.02
N ARG A 94 -0.79 7.98 -14.93
CA ARG A 94 -1.35 9.20 -14.32
C ARG A 94 -0.98 9.38 -12.86
N LEU A 95 -0.85 8.30 -12.10
CA LEU A 95 -0.46 8.35 -10.69
C LEU A 95 1.01 8.74 -10.49
N GLN A 96 1.87 8.46 -11.47
CA GLN A 96 3.33 8.68 -11.41
C GLN A 96 3.79 10.01 -12.02
N ALA A 97 2.89 10.74 -12.69
CA ALA A 97 3.17 12.00 -13.39
C ALA A 97 3.13 13.21 -12.45
#